data_AF-A0AAQ2G712-F1
#
_entry.id   AF-A0AAQ2G712-F1
#
_cell.length_a   1.000
_cell.length_b   1.000
_cell.length_c   1.000
_cell.angle_alpha   90.00
_cell.angle_beta   90.00
_cell.angle_gamma   90.00
#
_symmetry.space_group_name_H-M   'P 1'
#
loop_
_entity.id
_entity.type
_entity.pdbx_description
1 polymer ?
#
loop_
_entity_poly.entity_id
_entity_poly.type
_entity_poly.pdbx_seq_one_letter_code
_entity_poly.pdbx_strand_id
1 'polypeptide(L)'
;PGILHGRGILSGNVAVRRELFEAVGGFDESLPPYGVEDSDLSARFLAAGHTIAPHPGLVLYFRETTGLKAKLRKIHSSGQAEAVLWSRGHEAQGTPLAESQFVVALAALPADAVRTARARGLRSLPKWILREAAVRAGRWRGYRRWVKTGKAGEPRLPFLDGRGGAA
;
A
#
# COMPACT_ATOMS: atom_id res chain seq x y z
N PRO A 1 0.21 -9.00 5.96
CA PRO A 1 -0.93 -8.77 5.04
C PRO A 1 -0.44 -8.36 3.64
N GLY A 2 -0.64 -9.21 2.63
CA GLY A 2 -0.39 -8.80 1.25
C GLY A 2 -1.32 -7.65 0.89
N ILE A 3 -0.79 -6.58 0.31
CA ILE A 3 -1.59 -5.54 -0.35
C ILE A 3 -2.62 -6.27 -1.23
N LEU A 4 -3.90 -5.87 -1.15
CA LEU A 4 -5.07 -6.52 -1.75
C LEU A 4 -5.05 -6.45 -3.30
N HIS A 5 -3.96 -6.89 -3.93
CA HIS A 5 -3.78 -6.91 -5.37
C HIS A 5 -4.92 -7.70 -6.02
N GLY A 6 -5.79 -7.00 -6.75
CA GLY A 6 -6.93 -7.58 -7.46
C GLY A 6 -8.15 -7.96 -6.61
N ARG A 7 -8.15 -7.66 -5.31
CA ARG A 7 -9.30 -7.90 -4.40
C ARG A 7 -9.84 -6.62 -3.75
N GLY A 8 -9.15 -5.49 -3.95
CA GLY A 8 -9.55 -4.19 -3.45
C GLY A 8 -10.30 -3.35 -4.49
N ILE A 9 -10.91 -2.28 -3.98
CA ILE A 9 -11.42 -1.15 -4.73
C ILE A 9 -10.25 -0.47 -5.48
N LEU A 10 -10.54 0.06 -6.67
CA LEU A 10 -9.68 1.01 -7.38
C LEU A 10 -10.38 2.37 -7.40
N SER A 11 -9.85 3.35 -6.67
CA SER A 11 -10.52 4.65 -6.43
C SER A 11 -10.90 5.39 -7.73
N GLY A 12 -10.13 5.20 -8.80
CA GLY A 12 -10.42 5.79 -10.12
C GLY A 12 -11.58 5.16 -10.89
N ASN A 13 -12.18 4.07 -10.42
CA ASN A 13 -13.27 3.36 -11.10
C ASN A 13 -14.02 2.42 -10.14
N VAL A 14 -14.81 2.97 -9.22
CA VAL A 14 -15.57 2.22 -8.22
C VAL A 14 -16.92 2.86 -7.97
N ALA A 15 -17.91 2.02 -7.60
CA ALA A 15 -19.15 2.46 -6.97
C ALA A 15 -19.23 1.86 -5.56
N VAL A 16 -19.55 2.70 -4.58
CA VAL A 16 -19.78 2.29 -3.18
C VAL A 16 -21.11 2.83 -2.71
N ARG A 17 -21.80 2.05 -1.87
CA ARG A 17 -22.96 2.53 -1.11
C ARG A 17 -22.52 3.63 -0.16
N ARG A 18 -23.20 4.77 -0.18
CA ARG A 18 -22.84 5.94 0.61
C ARG A 18 -22.81 5.60 2.10
N GLU A 19 -23.85 4.92 2.57
CA GLU A 19 -24.02 4.49 3.94
C GLU A 19 -22.86 3.60 4.42
N LEU A 20 -22.34 2.72 3.56
CA LEU A 20 -21.21 1.87 3.93
C LEU A 20 -19.88 2.63 3.90
N PHE A 21 -19.71 3.55 2.95
CA PHE A 21 -18.52 4.41 2.89
C PHE A 21 -18.41 5.31 4.12
N GLU A 22 -19.52 5.92 4.55
CA GLU A 22 -19.58 6.73 5.75
C GLU A 22 -19.38 5.86 7.01
N ALA A 23 -19.96 4.66 7.07
CA ALA A 23 -19.83 3.74 8.21
C ALA A 23 -18.38 3.28 8.45
N VAL A 24 -17.59 3.06 7.40
CA VAL A 24 -16.16 2.71 7.55
C VAL A 24 -15.26 3.94 7.76
N GLY A 25 -15.81 5.16 7.82
CA GLY A 25 -15.09 6.40 8.09
C GLY A 25 -14.50 7.10 6.86
N GLY A 26 -14.95 6.75 5.65
CA GLY A 26 -14.53 7.38 4.40
C GLY A 26 -13.04 7.19 4.07
N PHE A 27 -12.43 8.09 3.31
CA PHE A 27 -10.98 8.07 3.07
C PHE A 27 -10.22 8.57 4.30
N ASP A 28 -9.04 7.98 4.56
CA ASP A 28 -8.13 8.46 5.60
C ASP A 28 -7.17 9.51 5.02
N GLU A 29 -7.42 10.78 5.33
CA GLU A 29 -6.64 11.93 4.87
C GLU A 29 -5.26 12.05 5.55
N SER A 30 -5.00 11.26 6.59
CA SER A 30 -3.68 11.21 7.24
C SER A 30 -2.64 10.42 6.43
N LEU A 31 -3.08 9.65 5.44
CA LEU A 31 -2.21 8.84 4.60
C LEU A 31 -1.31 9.69 3.68
N PRO A 32 -0.16 9.15 3.25
CA PRO A 32 0.65 9.83 2.25
C PRO A 32 -0.15 10.09 0.95
N PRO A 33 0.12 11.20 0.22
CA PRO A 33 -0.75 11.66 -0.88
C PRO A 33 -0.91 10.74 -2.10
N TYR A 34 -0.26 9.57 -2.14
CA TYR A 34 -0.26 8.72 -3.32
C TYR A 34 -0.12 7.24 -2.98
N GLY A 35 -1.13 6.44 -3.37
CA GLY A 35 -0.92 5.06 -3.83
C GLY A 35 -1.43 3.95 -2.93
N VAL A 36 -2.18 4.23 -1.86
CA VAL A 36 -2.75 3.18 -0.97
C VAL A 36 -4.08 3.54 -0.33
N GLU A 37 -4.66 4.70 -0.63
CA GLU A 37 -5.93 5.13 -0.04
C GLU A 37 -7.08 4.16 -0.36
N ASP A 38 -7.02 3.57 -1.55
CA ASP A 38 -7.94 2.55 -2.03
C ASP A 38 -7.75 1.20 -1.31
N SER A 39 -6.50 0.82 -1.06
CA SER A 39 -6.11 -0.40 -0.34
C SER A 39 -6.48 -0.33 1.14
N ASP A 40 -6.26 0.83 1.78
CA ASP A 40 -6.69 1.11 3.15
C ASP A 40 -8.21 1.04 3.27
N LEU A 41 -8.94 1.74 2.39
CA LEU A 41 -10.40 1.71 2.36
C LEU A 41 -10.92 0.29 2.15
N SER A 42 -10.34 -0.46 1.20
CA SER A 42 -10.69 -1.85 0.93
C SER A 42 -10.49 -2.76 2.13
N ALA A 43 -9.37 -2.61 2.85
CA ALA A 43 -9.10 -3.39 4.05
C ALA A 43 -10.16 -3.13 5.13
N ARG A 44 -10.60 -1.87 5.29
CA ARG A 44 -11.64 -1.49 6.24
C ARG A 44 -13.02 -2.04 5.84
N PHE A 45 -13.39 -1.98 4.56
CA PHE A 45 -14.61 -2.62 4.07
C PHE A 45 -14.64 -4.13 4.35
N LEU A 46 -13.55 -4.83 4.03
CA LEU A 46 -13.46 -6.28 4.26
C LEU A 46 -13.45 -6.63 5.75
N ALA A 47 -12.75 -5.84 6.58
CA ALA A 47 -12.74 -6.02 8.03
C ALA A 47 -14.12 -5.79 8.67
N ALA A 48 -14.94 -4.90 8.09
CA ALA A 48 -16.33 -4.67 8.48
C ALA A 48 -17.31 -5.76 7.97
N GLY A 49 -16.81 -6.82 7.33
CA GLY A 49 -17.64 -7.92 6.82
C GLY A 49 -18.35 -7.62 5.50
N HIS A 50 -18.03 -6.50 4.84
CA HIS A 50 -18.58 -6.19 3.53
C HIS A 50 -17.84 -6.93 2.41
N THR A 51 -18.50 -7.06 1.26
CA THR A 51 -17.93 -7.71 0.07
C THR A 51 -17.50 -6.67 -0.96
N ILE A 52 -16.41 -6.96 -1.66
CA ILE A 52 -15.94 -6.20 -2.82
C ILE A 52 -15.99 -7.15 -4.01
N ALA A 53 -16.71 -6.76 -5.06
CA ALA A 53 -16.86 -7.58 -6.26
C ALA A 53 -16.57 -6.74 -7.52
N PRO A 54 -15.93 -7.34 -8.54
CA PRO A 54 -15.79 -6.69 -9.83
C PRO A 54 -17.15 -6.60 -10.52
N HIS A 55 -17.34 -5.59 -11.37
CA HIS A 55 -18.52 -5.44 -12.20
C HIS A 55 -18.11 -5.21 -13.66
N PRO A 56 -18.64 -5.97 -14.64
CA PRO A 56 -18.20 -5.89 -16.03
C PRO A 56 -18.44 -4.51 -16.67
N GLY A 57 -19.40 -3.75 -16.15
CA GLY A 57 -19.66 -2.37 -16.58
C GLY A 57 -18.68 -1.32 -16.03
N LEU A 58 -17.82 -1.66 -15.07
CA LEU A 58 -16.80 -0.74 -14.56
C LEU A 58 -15.57 -0.79 -15.47
N VAL A 59 -15.67 -0.17 -16.64
CA VAL A 59 -14.58 -0.06 -17.62
C VAL A 59 -13.86 1.29 -17.44
N LEU A 60 -12.53 1.25 -17.33
CA LEU A 60 -11.68 2.43 -17.22
C LEU A 60 -10.67 2.49 -18.37
N TYR A 61 -10.69 3.60 -19.11
CA TYR A 61 -9.60 3.98 -20.00
C TYR A 61 -8.72 5.00 -19.28
N PHE A 62 -7.44 4.69 -19.12
CA PHE A 62 -6.50 5.59 -18.44
C PHE A 62 -5.29 5.88 -19.32
N ARG A 63 -4.72 7.06 -19.12
CA ARG A 63 -3.44 7.42 -19.75
C ARG A 63 -2.31 6.88 -18.91
N GLU A 64 -1.46 6.06 -19.52
CA GLU A 64 -0.23 5.63 -18.85
C GLU A 64 0.66 6.83 -18.53
N THR A 65 1.30 6.76 -17.37
CA THR A 65 2.36 7.73 -17.05
C THR A 65 3.52 7.49 -17.99
N THR A 66 3.89 8.51 -18.75
CA THR A 66 5.05 8.47 -19.65
C THR A 66 6.31 8.98 -18.94
N GLY A 67 7.47 8.50 -19.38
CA GLY A 67 8.77 8.91 -18.85
C GLY A 67 9.24 8.17 -17.60
N LEU A 68 10.52 7.81 -17.58
CA LEU A 68 11.13 7.04 -16.49
C LEU A 68 11.09 7.77 -15.15
N LYS A 69 11.45 9.06 -15.13
CA LYS A 69 11.48 9.88 -13.90
C LYS A 69 10.10 9.95 -13.22
N ALA A 70 9.05 10.16 -14.00
CA ALA A 70 7.68 10.22 -13.49
C ALA A 70 7.22 8.86 -12.95
N LYS A 71 7.51 7.75 -13.67
CA LYS A 71 7.24 6.38 -13.20
C LYS A 71 7.96 6.09 -11.88
N LEU A 72 9.26 6.39 -11.79
CA LEU A 72 10.04 6.14 -10.57
C LEU A 72 9.55 6.99 -9.38
N ARG A 73 9.16 8.25 -9.62
CA ARG A 73 8.55 9.09 -8.58
C ARG A 73 7.26 8.47 -8.04
N LYS A 74 6.38 7.98 -8.92
CA LYS A 74 5.14 7.29 -8.51
C LYS A 74 5.44 6.02 -7.71
N ILE A 75 6.39 5.20 -8.16
CA ILE A 75 6.82 3.99 -7.44
C ILE A 75 7.36 4.34 -6.05
N HIS A 76 8.21 5.36 -5.95
CA HIS A 76 8.76 5.80 -4.67
C HIS A 76 7.67 6.37 -3.73
N SER A 77 6.75 7.19 -4.26
CA SER A 77 5.62 7.71 -3.48
C SER A 77 4.69 6.60 -3.01
N SER A 78 4.38 5.63 -3.88
CA SER A 78 3.61 4.43 -3.52
C SER A 78 4.30 3.64 -2.42
N GLY A 79 5.62 3.44 -2.52
CA GLY A 79 6.40 2.78 -1.48
C GLY A 79 6.31 3.47 -0.12
N GLN A 80 6.28 4.81 -0.08
CA GLN A 80 6.10 5.54 1.18
C GLN A 80 4.76 5.21 1.84
N ALA A 81 3.72 5.13 1.04
CA ALA A 81 2.36 4.87 1.50
C ALA A 81 2.16 3.39 1.91
N GLU A 82 2.77 2.45 1.17
CA GLU A 82 2.81 1.04 1.56
C GLU A 82 3.43 0.83 2.94
N ALA A 83 4.51 1.55 3.27
CA ALA A 83 5.13 1.43 4.57
C ALA A 83 4.20 1.82 5.72
N VAL A 84 3.38 2.86 5.54
CA VAL A 84 2.36 3.26 6.53
C VAL A 84 1.34 2.16 6.69
N LEU A 85 0.75 1.68 5.59
CA LEU A 85 -0.27 0.63 5.64
C LEU A 85 0.26 -0.68 6.25
N TRP A 86 1.51 -1.04 5.94
CA TRP A 86 2.16 -2.21 6.53
C TRP A 86 2.38 -2.05 8.03
N SER A 87 2.89 -0.89 8.48
CA SER A 87 3.06 -0.61 9.90
C SER A 87 1.74 -0.74 10.66
N ARG A 88 0.67 -0.13 10.15
CA ARG A 88 -0.67 -0.24 10.75
C ARG A 88 -1.17 -1.67 10.83
N GLY A 89 -1.03 -2.43 9.75
CA GLY A 89 -1.43 -3.84 9.72
C GLY A 89 -0.62 -4.73 10.68
N HIS A 90 0.65 -4.42 10.89
CA HIS A 90 1.53 -5.11 11.82
C HIS A 90 1.24 -4.74 13.28
N GLU A 91 0.99 -3.47 13.57
CA GLU A 91 0.55 -2.98 14.88
C GLU A 91 -0.78 -3.61 15.29
N ALA A 92 -1.76 -3.67 14.38
CA ALA A 92 -3.03 -4.35 14.60
C ALA A 92 -2.88 -5.85 14.94
N GLN A 93 -1.79 -6.48 14.50
CA GLN A 93 -1.45 -7.89 14.79
C GLN A 93 -0.52 -8.05 16.00
N GLY A 94 -0.20 -6.97 16.71
CA GLY A 94 0.71 -6.99 17.86
C GLY A 94 2.18 -7.23 17.50
N THR A 95 2.58 -7.04 16.24
CA THR A 95 3.97 -7.26 15.77
C THR A 95 4.53 -6.04 15.04
N PRO A 96 4.75 -4.90 15.73
CA PRO A 96 5.16 -3.64 15.10
C PRO A 96 6.40 -3.78 14.21
N LEU A 97 6.39 -3.12 13.05
CA LEU A 97 7.53 -3.13 12.15
C LEU A 97 8.68 -2.27 12.69
N ALA A 98 9.87 -2.85 12.66
CA ALA A 98 11.11 -2.17 12.99
C ALA A 98 11.73 -1.51 11.75
N GLU A 99 12.44 -0.39 11.95
CA GLU A 99 13.19 0.27 10.86
C GLU A 99 14.19 -0.68 10.18
N SER A 100 14.81 -1.56 10.97
CA SER A 100 15.80 -2.52 10.51
C SER A 100 15.27 -3.40 9.38
N GLN A 101 13.98 -3.74 9.37
CA GLN A 101 13.38 -4.55 8.31
C GLN A 101 13.40 -3.82 6.95
N PHE A 102 13.19 -2.50 6.93
CA PHE A 102 13.29 -1.71 5.71
C PHE A 102 14.75 -1.52 5.26
N VAL A 103 15.67 -1.35 6.22
CA VAL A 103 17.11 -1.25 5.94
C VAL A 103 17.65 -2.56 5.39
N VAL A 104 17.28 -3.70 5.99
CA VAL A 104 17.65 -5.04 5.50
C VAL A 104 17.09 -5.26 4.09
N ALA A 105 15.83 -4.87 3.84
CA ALA A 105 15.25 -4.97 2.50
C ALA A 105 16.03 -4.15 1.47
N LEU A 106 16.46 -2.93 1.82
CA LEU A 106 17.34 -2.11 0.97
C LEU A 106 18.70 -2.77 0.75
N ALA A 107 19.34 -3.25 1.82
CA ALA A 107 20.66 -3.89 1.77
C ALA A 107 20.66 -5.21 0.98
N ALA A 108 19.52 -5.90 0.92
CA ALA A 108 19.36 -7.14 0.16
C ALA A 108 19.30 -6.93 -1.37
N LEU A 109 19.19 -5.69 -1.86
CA LEU A 109 19.04 -5.39 -3.29
C LEU A 109 20.11 -6.07 -4.19
N PRO A 110 21.41 -6.10 -3.85
CA PRO A 110 22.42 -6.77 -4.69
C PRO A 110 22.22 -8.29 -4.77
N ALA A 111 21.92 -8.94 -3.65
CA ALA A 111 21.67 -10.38 -3.62
C ALA A 111 20.42 -10.73 -4.45
N ASP A 112 19.36 -9.94 -4.31
CA ASP A 112 18.11 -10.08 -5.07
C ASP A 112 18.31 -9.82 -6.57
N ALA A 113 19.20 -8.88 -6.93
CA ALA A 113 19.60 -8.61 -8.31
C ALA A 113 20.29 -9.82 -8.94
N VAL A 114 21.23 -10.46 -8.22
CA VAL A 114 21.89 -11.70 -8.68
C VAL A 114 20.87 -12.83 -8.88
N ARG A 115 19.95 -13.02 -7.92
CA ARG A 115 18.88 -14.02 -8.05
C ARG A 115 17.97 -13.74 -9.24
N THR A 116 17.60 -12.48 -9.47
CA THR A 116 16.76 -12.09 -10.60
C THR A 116 17.48 -12.28 -11.93
N ALA A 117 18.77 -11.94 -12.01
CA ALA A 117 19.59 -12.15 -13.20
C ALA A 117 19.68 -13.64 -13.57
N ARG A 118 19.86 -14.52 -12.57
CA ARG A 118 19.87 -15.98 -12.78
C ARG A 118 18.53 -16.52 -13.26
N ALA A 119 17.41 -16.00 -12.73
CA ALA A 119 16.08 -16.51 -13.04
C ALA A 119 15.47 -15.93 -14.34
N ARG A 120 15.74 -14.66 -14.66
CA ARG A 120 15.06 -13.90 -15.74
C ARG A 120 16.03 -13.33 -16.79
N GLY A 121 17.32 -13.58 -16.62
CA GLY A 121 18.37 -13.06 -17.50
C GLY A 121 18.73 -11.59 -17.25
N LEU A 122 19.93 -11.21 -17.70
CA LEU A 122 20.53 -9.88 -17.48
C LEU A 122 19.76 -8.73 -18.13
N ARG A 123 19.03 -8.97 -19.23
CA ARG A 123 18.30 -7.92 -19.98
C ARG A 123 17.19 -7.26 -19.17
N SER A 124 16.58 -8.00 -18.24
CA SER A 124 15.51 -7.48 -17.37
C SER A 124 16.03 -6.69 -16.16
N LEU A 125 17.32 -6.82 -15.87
CA LEU A 125 17.91 -6.40 -14.61
C LEU A 125 17.90 -4.89 -14.38
N PRO A 126 18.25 -4.01 -15.35
CA PRO A 126 18.28 -2.57 -15.10
C PRO A 126 16.91 -2.01 -14.70
N LYS A 127 15.85 -2.40 -15.42
CA LYS A 127 14.47 -1.99 -15.11
C LYS A 127 14.02 -2.51 -13.75
N TRP A 128 14.37 -3.74 -13.42
CA TRP A 128 14.05 -4.35 -12.14
C TRP A 128 14.77 -3.64 -10.99
N ILE A 129 16.09 -3.40 -11.10
CA ILE A 129 16.89 -2.68 -10.09
C ILE A 129 16.31 -1.29 -9.84
N LEU A 130 16.03 -0.54 -10.91
CA LEU A 130 15.48 0.82 -10.79
C LEU A 130 14.13 0.83 -10.04
N ARG A 131 13.24 -0.10 -10.38
CA ARG A 131 11.95 -0.25 -9.69
C ARG A 131 12.15 -0.62 -8.21
N GLU A 132 12.97 -1.62 -7.94
CA GLU A 132 13.18 -2.14 -6.60
C GLU A 132 13.89 -1.16 -5.68
N ALA A 133 14.90 -0.46 -6.18
CA ALA A 133 15.55 0.62 -5.45
C ALA A 133 14.55 1.74 -5.12
N ALA A 134 13.73 2.16 -6.10
CA ALA A 134 12.74 3.21 -5.89
C ALA A 134 11.68 2.83 -4.84
N VAL A 135 11.13 1.61 -4.89
CA VAL A 135 10.08 1.19 -3.95
C VAL A 135 10.65 0.94 -2.55
N ARG A 136 11.83 0.31 -2.42
CA ARG A 136 12.45 0.04 -1.12
C ARG A 136 12.91 1.33 -0.43
N ALA A 137 13.50 2.26 -1.19
CA ALA A 137 13.85 3.59 -0.68
C ALA A 137 12.60 4.37 -0.28
N GLY A 138 11.54 4.29 -1.10
CA GLY A 138 10.22 4.84 -0.80
C GLY A 138 9.67 4.32 0.53
N ARG A 139 9.68 3.00 0.74
CA ARG A 139 9.20 2.37 1.99
C ARG A 139 9.99 2.81 3.20
N TRP A 140 11.31 2.77 3.14
CA TRP A 140 12.16 3.25 4.24
C TRP A 140 11.90 4.73 4.56
N ARG A 141 11.85 5.59 3.54
CA ARG A 141 11.53 7.02 3.70
C ARG A 141 10.12 7.22 4.26
N GLY A 142 9.16 6.41 3.82
CA GLY A 142 7.77 6.41 4.28
C GLY A 142 7.68 6.12 5.76
N TYR A 143 8.24 4.99 6.17
CA TYR A 143 8.33 4.60 7.58
C TYR A 143 8.97 5.70 8.44
N ARG A 144 10.15 6.21 8.05
CA ARG A 144 10.80 7.27 8.83
C ARG A 144 10.01 8.57 8.89
N ARG A 145 9.37 8.99 7.79
CA ARG A 145 8.72 10.30 7.69
C ARG A 145 7.30 10.31 8.24
N TRP A 146 6.57 9.21 8.10
CA TRP A 146 5.14 9.14 8.38
C TRP A 146 4.83 8.31 9.62
N VAL A 147 5.49 7.17 9.79
CA VAL A 147 5.26 6.29 10.94
C VAL A 147 6.05 6.79 12.15
N LYS A 148 7.38 6.89 12.05
CA LYS A 148 8.24 7.27 13.19
C LYS A 148 7.99 8.67 13.74
N THR A 149 7.50 9.60 12.93
CA THR A 149 7.19 10.97 13.37
C THR A 149 5.76 11.11 13.89
N GLY A 150 4.94 10.06 13.78
CA GLY A 150 3.50 10.15 14.05
C GLY A 150 2.69 10.94 13.02
N LYS A 151 3.31 11.38 11.91
CA LYS A 151 2.60 12.19 10.89
C LYS A 151 1.43 11.44 10.24
N ALA A 152 1.48 10.11 10.16
CA ALA A 152 0.38 9.29 9.68
C ALA A 152 -0.82 9.24 10.65
N GLY A 153 -0.73 9.89 11.81
CA GLY A 153 -1.77 9.89 12.83
C GLY A 153 -2.11 8.50 13.35
N GLU A 154 -3.14 8.46 14.21
CA GLU A 154 -3.73 7.20 14.60
C GLU A 154 -4.49 6.59 13.41
N PRO A 155 -4.35 5.28 13.18
CA PRO A 155 -5.11 4.60 12.15
C PRO A 155 -6.61 4.80 12.33
N ARG A 156 -7.33 5.18 11.26
CA ARG A 156 -8.79 5.09 11.26
C ARG A 156 -9.21 3.64 11.18
N LEU A 157 -9.14 2.91 12.29
CA LEU A 157 -9.53 1.50 12.39
C LEU A 157 -10.81 1.40 13.21
N PRO A 158 -11.99 1.71 12.64
CA PRO A 158 -13.26 1.72 13.38
C PRO A 158 -13.64 0.36 14.00
N PHE A 159 -12.90 -0.72 13.69
CA PHE A 159 -13.12 -2.07 14.21
C PHE A 159 -12.10 -2.52 15.28
N LEU A 160 -11.05 -1.74 15.57
CA LEU A 160 -10.11 -2.05 16.67
C LEU A 160 -10.42 -1.29 17.96
N ASP A 161 -11.24 -0.25 17.90
CA ASP A 161 -11.70 0.53 19.05
C ASP A 161 -12.80 -0.21 19.86
N GLY A 162 -12.58 -1.50 20.16
CA GLY A 162 -13.30 -2.26 21.18
C GLY A 162 -14.78 -2.61 20.91
N ARG A 163 -15.13 -3.86 21.23
CA ARG A 163 -16.50 -4.43 21.23
C ARG A 163 -17.03 -4.84 19.85
N GLY A 164 -16.53 -5.99 19.38
CA GLY A 164 -17.42 -6.97 18.76
C GLY A 164 -18.45 -7.44 19.80
N GLY A 165 -19.40 -6.56 20.14
CA GLY A 165 -20.62 -6.92 20.84
C GLY A 165 -21.47 -7.75 19.91
N ALA A 166 -21.96 -8.87 20.44
CA ALA A 166 -22.90 -9.75 19.79
C ALA A 166 -24.08 -9.00 19.17
N ALA A 167 -24.41 -9.35 17.93
CA ALA A 167 -25.77 -9.53 17.41
C ALA A 167 -25.69 -10.28 16.07
#